data_AF-A0A1Y5NF47-F1
#
_entry.id   AF-A0A1Y5NF47-F1
#
_cell.length_a   1.000
_cell.length_b   1.000
_cell.length_c   1.000
_cell.angle_alpha   90.00
_cell.angle_beta   90.00
_cell.angle_gamma   90.00
#
_symmetry.space_group_name_H-M   'P 1'
#
loop_
_entity.id
_entity.type
_entity.pdbx_description
1 polymer ?
#
loop_
_entity_poly.entity_id
_entity_poly.type
_entity_poly.pdbx_seq_one_letter_code
_entity_poly.pdbx_strand_id
1 'polypeptide(L)'
;MWIRQHPNYPNFSFDKRVIDTLTNKLEQDHKNLKELTSNISRDDLLKVQINALEDEIISSSLIEGERLNRSSIRSSVKKRLDENFDWLADTYATRHNYNLVSLLLDANLNKAPMNFERLHGWHNALFEYSQSKNHKIKRAKFRDDEMSVVSAPSKNRQIHYEALPAERVENEMRNFLNFIRKRLCKKRLSAPLVC
;
A
#
# COMPACT_ATOMS: atom_id res chain seq x y z
N MET A 1 12.49 -7.96 22.61
CA MET A 1 11.80 -6.68 22.88
C MET A 1 11.17 -6.21 21.58
N TRP A 2 9.86 -6.00 21.56
CA TRP A 2 9.13 -5.60 20.34
C TRP A 2 9.17 -4.08 20.13
N ILE A 3 8.97 -3.61 18.89
CA ILE A 3 9.03 -2.18 18.53
C ILE A 3 8.16 -1.31 19.44
N ARG A 4 6.95 -1.75 19.78
CA ARG A 4 6.03 -1.05 20.71
C ARG A 4 6.56 -0.96 22.15
N GLN A 5 7.30 -1.97 22.58
CA GLN A 5 7.83 -2.07 23.94
C GLN A 5 9.14 -1.27 24.09
N HIS A 6 9.66 -0.75 22.98
CA HIS A 6 10.84 0.08 23.00
C HIS A 6 10.55 1.40 23.74
N PRO A 7 11.40 1.85 24.69
CA PRO A 7 11.17 3.07 25.47
C PRO A 7 10.93 4.32 24.62
N ASN A 8 11.58 4.37 23.46
CA ASN A 8 11.45 5.49 22.52
C ASN A 8 10.31 5.32 21.49
N TYR A 9 9.41 4.34 21.61
CA TYR A 9 8.26 4.25 20.71
C TYR A 9 7.29 5.41 20.96
N PRO A 10 6.75 6.08 19.92
CA PRO A 10 7.03 5.94 18.49
C PRO A 10 8.15 6.87 17.98
N ASN A 11 8.80 7.62 18.86
CA ASN A 11 9.80 8.65 18.57
C ASN A 11 11.23 8.08 18.50
N PHE A 12 11.47 7.20 17.52
CA PHE A 12 12.81 6.66 17.28
C PHE A 12 13.80 7.73 16.80
N SER A 13 15.00 7.70 17.37
CA SER A 13 16.18 8.42 16.86
C SER A 13 17.06 7.47 16.05
N PHE A 14 17.62 7.94 14.96
CA PHE A 14 18.62 7.20 14.17
C PHE A 14 19.73 8.15 13.73
N ASP A 15 20.95 7.63 13.56
CA ASP A 15 22.05 8.39 12.98
C ASP A 15 21.86 8.45 11.47
N LYS A 16 21.60 9.65 10.96
CA LYS A 16 21.37 9.88 9.53
C LYS A 16 22.60 9.48 8.69
N ARG A 17 23.82 9.65 9.23
CA ARG A 17 25.08 9.36 8.54
C ARG A 17 25.20 7.88 8.14
N VAL A 18 24.58 6.99 8.91
CA VAL A 18 24.57 5.54 8.64
C VAL A 18 23.77 5.21 7.38
N ILE A 19 22.75 6.00 7.05
CA ILE A 19 21.88 5.76 5.90
C ILE A 19 22.11 6.76 4.75
N ASP A 20 22.95 7.77 4.94
CA ASP A 20 23.16 8.84 3.96
C ASP A 20 23.69 8.28 2.63
N THR A 21 24.63 7.32 2.65
CA THR A 21 25.12 6.69 1.42
C THR A 21 24.01 6.02 0.62
N LEU A 22 23.14 5.26 1.29
CA LEU A 22 22.01 4.58 0.64
C LEU A 22 20.96 5.59 0.17
N THR A 23 20.69 6.63 0.96
CA THR A 23 19.71 7.67 0.64
C THR A 23 20.17 8.50 -0.56
N ASN A 24 21.43 8.90 -0.59
CA ASN A 24 22.02 9.65 -1.70
C ASN A 24 22.01 8.83 -3.00
N LYS A 25 22.33 7.53 -2.91
CA LYS A 25 22.26 6.64 -4.08
C LYS A 25 20.83 6.53 -4.61
N LEU A 26 19.85 6.35 -3.71
CA LEU A 26 18.44 6.28 -4.07
C LEU A 26 17.94 7.59 -4.70
N GLU A 27 18.35 8.74 -4.17
CA GLU A 27 18.01 10.05 -4.74
C GLU A 27 18.63 10.24 -6.13
N GLN A 28 19.88 9.81 -6.34
CA GLN A 28 20.53 9.86 -7.65
C GLN A 28 19.82 8.95 -8.67
N ASP A 29 19.48 7.72 -8.28
CA ASP A 29 18.78 6.78 -9.16
C ASP A 29 17.39 7.30 -9.53
N HIS A 30 16.69 7.93 -8.59
CA HIS A 30 15.41 8.57 -8.86
C HIS A 30 15.54 9.74 -9.85
N LYS A 31 16.58 10.56 -9.74
CA LYS A 31 16.86 11.64 -10.70
C LYS A 31 17.16 11.09 -12.09
N ASN A 32 18.03 10.09 -12.18
CA ASN A 32 18.38 9.43 -13.44
C ASN A 32 17.15 8.83 -14.10
N LEU A 33 16.30 8.13 -13.34
CA LEU A 33 15.05 7.57 -13.86
C LEU A 33 14.13 8.66 -14.39
N LYS A 34 13.96 9.76 -13.64
CA LYS A 34 13.13 10.88 -14.06
C LYS A 34 13.61 11.48 -15.39
N GLU A 35 14.91 11.67 -15.54
CA GLU A 35 15.53 12.18 -16.77
C GLU A 35 15.38 11.21 -17.95
N LEU A 36 15.58 9.91 -17.73
CA LEU A 36 15.33 8.90 -18.77
C LEU A 36 13.87 8.93 -19.22
N THR A 37 12.93 9.05 -18.27
CA THR A 37 11.50 9.07 -18.58
C THR A 37 11.02 10.35 -19.27
N SER A 38 11.74 11.48 -19.15
CA SER A 38 11.32 12.73 -19.79
C SER A 38 11.45 12.72 -21.31
N ASN A 39 12.23 11.77 -21.86
CA ASN A 39 12.44 11.62 -23.30
C ASN A 39 11.57 10.52 -23.93
N ILE A 40 10.71 9.86 -23.15
CA ILE A 40 9.83 8.77 -23.60
C ILE A 40 8.49 9.35 -24.05
N SER A 41 7.91 8.78 -25.11
CA SER A 41 6.56 9.15 -25.56
C SER A 41 5.53 8.90 -24.45
N ARG A 42 4.42 9.66 -24.45
CA ARG A 42 3.35 9.47 -23.46
C ARG A 42 2.80 8.04 -23.49
N ASP A 43 2.66 7.46 -24.67
CA ASP A 43 2.11 6.12 -24.85
C ASP A 43 3.06 5.03 -24.34
N ASP A 44 4.36 5.17 -24.59
CA ASP A 44 5.34 4.21 -24.08
C ASP A 44 5.51 4.34 -22.57
N LEU A 45 5.46 5.56 -22.03
CA LEU A 45 5.45 5.78 -20.59
C LEU A 45 4.22 5.14 -19.93
N LEU A 46 3.04 5.26 -20.56
CA LEU A 46 1.82 4.61 -20.10
C LEU A 46 1.97 3.08 -20.09
N LYS A 47 2.54 2.48 -21.14
CA LYS A 47 2.82 1.02 -21.18
C LYS A 47 3.75 0.60 -20.05
N VAL A 48 4.81 1.36 -19.78
CA VAL A 48 5.74 1.09 -18.68
C VAL A 48 5.04 1.18 -17.34
N GLN A 49 4.21 2.20 -17.12
CA GLN A 49 3.43 2.35 -15.88
C GLN A 49 2.45 1.19 -15.67
N ILE A 50 1.73 0.78 -16.72
CA ILE A 50 0.81 -0.37 -16.65
C ILE A 50 1.57 -1.64 -16.27
N ASN A 51 2.72 -1.91 -16.91
CA ASN A 51 3.52 -3.09 -16.60
C ASN A 51 4.05 -3.06 -15.15
N ALA A 52 4.57 -1.92 -14.70
CA ALA A 52 5.11 -1.78 -13.35
C ALA A 52 4.04 -2.00 -12.27
N LEU A 53 2.85 -1.43 -12.45
CA LEU A 53 1.73 -1.63 -11.53
C LEU A 53 1.21 -3.06 -11.55
N GLU A 54 1.13 -3.68 -12.73
CA GLU A 54 0.76 -5.10 -12.85
C GLU A 54 1.72 -5.99 -12.05
N ASP A 55 3.04 -5.78 -12.20
CA ASP A 55 4.06 -6.53 -11.47
C ASP A 55 4.00 -6.27 -9.95
N GLU A 56 3.75 -5.03 -9.52
CA GLU A 56 3.58 -4.66 -8.12
C GLU A 56 2.39 -5.38 -7.48
N ILE A 57 1.22 -5.36 -8.15
CA ILE A 57 -0.01 -6.01 -7.69
C ILE A 57 0.21 -7.52 -7.55
N ILE A 58 0.77 -8.16 -8.58
CA ILE A 58 1.01 -9.61 -8.58
C ILE A 58 2.00 -9.99 -7.50
N SER A 59 3.09 -9.24 -7.35
CA SER A 59 4.14 -9.54 -6.37
C SER A 59 3.65 -9.33 -4.94
N SER A 60 2.91 -8.26 -4.68
CA SER A 60 2.32 -7.99 -3.36
C SER A 60 1.32 -9.07 -2.97
N SER A 61 0.44 -9.48 -3.88
CA SER A 61 -0.52 -10.56 -3.62
C SER A 61 0.16 -11.91 -3.41
N LEU A 62 1.26 -12.19 -4.14
CA LEU A 62 2.00 -13.44 -3.98
C LEU A 62 2.66 -13.56 -2.60
N ILE A 63 3.11 -12.45 -2.00
CA ILE A 63 3.61 -12.42 -0.62
C ILE A 63 2.52 -12.85 0.36
N GLU A 64 1.27 -12.45 0.12
CA GLU A 64 0.10 -12.85 0.90
C GLU A 64 -0.42 -14.27 0.54
N GLY A 65 0.27 -14.98 -0.37
CA GLY A 65 -0.10 -16.31 -0.83
C GLY A 65 -1.22 -16.33 -1.88
N GLU A 66 -1.64 -15.16 -2.39
CA GLU A 66 -2.67 -15.03 -3.40
C GLU A 66 -2.07 -15.07 -4.81
N ARG A 67 -2.56 -16.00 -5.65
CA ARG A 67 -2.15 -16.10 -7.06
C ARG A 67 -3.23 -15.50 -7.94
N LEU A 68 -2.94 -14.34 -8.52
CA LEU A 68 -3.86 -13.61 -9.37
C LEU A 68 -3.65 -13.94 -10.85
N ASN A 69 -4.74 -13.88 -11.63
CA ASN A 69 -4.65 -14.01 -13.08
C ASN A 69 -4.07 -12.72 -13.68
N ARG A 70 -2.87 -12.82 -14.26
CA ARG A 70 -2.12 -11.70 -14.83
C ARG A 70 -2.90 -10.91 -15.88
N SER A 71 -3.58 -11.60 -16.80
CA SER A 71 -4.41 -10.96 -17.83
C SER A 71 -5.58 -10.16 -17.24
N SER A 72 -6.20 -10.68 -16.17
CA SER A 72 -7.26 -9.99 -15.45
C SER A 72 -6.76 -8.72 -14.75
N ILE A 73 -5.58 -8.77 -14.13
CA ILE A 73 -4.92 -7.59 -13.54
C ILE A 73 -4.58 -6.57 -14.62
N ARG A 74 -3.91 -7.00 -15.69
CA ARG A 74 -3.54 -6.11 -16.81
C ARG A 74 -4.75 -5.41 -17.39
N SER A 75 -5.85 -6.13 -17.62
CA SER A 75 -7.11 -5.55 -18.11
C SER A 75 -7.66 -4.51 -17.13
N SER A 76 -7.70 -4.85 -15.84
CA SER A 76 -8.18 -3.95 -14.77
C SER A 76 -7.33 -2.68 -14.62
N VAL A 77 -6.00 -2.77 -14.78
CA VAL A 77 -5.08 -1.62 -14.73
C VAL A 77 -5.29 -0.73 -15.96
N LYS A 78 -5.33 -1.31 -17.17
CA LYS A 78 -5.60 -0.56 -18.40
C LYS A 78 -6.92 0.19 -18.34
N LYS A 79 -7.98 -0.48 -17.90
CA LYS A 79 -9.32 0.09 -17.68
C LYS A 79 -9.31 1.34 -16.78
N ARG A 80 -8.30 1.52 -15.94
CA ARG A 80 -8.14 2.69 -15.05
C ARG A 80 -7.21 3.78 -15.59
N LEU A 81 -6.24 3.43 -16.43
CA LEU A 81 -5.16 4.33 -16.85
C LEU A 81 -5.16 4.68 -18.34
N ASP A 82 -5.77 3.83 -19.17
CA ASP A 82 -5.84 3.99 -20.61
C ASP A 82 -7.20 4.58 -21.00
N GLU A 83 -7.20 5.84 -21.41
CA GLU A 83 -8.40 6.57 -21.85
C GLU A 83 -9.02 5.93 -23.11
N ASN A 84 -8.23 5.20 -23.90
CA ASN A 84 -8.67 4.53 -25.13
C ASN A 84 -9.03 3.05 -24.89
N PHE A 85 -9.16 2.63 -23.63
CA PHE A 85 -9.49 1.25 -23.30
C PHE A 85 -10.85 0.85 -23.90
N ASP A 86 -10.88 -0.28 -24.63
CA ASP A 86 -12.12 -0.83 -25.16
C ASP A 86 -12.92 -1.55 -24.06
N TRP A 87 -13.84 -0.82 -23.45
CA TRP A 87 -14.72 -1.32 -22.39
C TRP A 87 -15.67 -2.42 -22.85
N LEU A 88 -16.02 -2.46 -24.15
CA LEU A 88 -17.00 -3.40 -24.70
C LEU A 88 -16.36 -4.76 -25.01
N ALA A 89 -15.06 -4.78 -25.29
CA ALA A 89 -14.29 -5.99 -25.56
C ALA A 89 -13.69 -6.65 -24.30
N ASP A 90 -13.76 -6.01 -23.13
CA ASP A 90 -13.16 -6.55 -21.89
C ASP A 90 -13.94 -7.73 -21.32
N THR A 91 -13.34 -8.92 -21.41
CA THR A 91 -13.85 -10.17 -20.82
C THR A 91 -12.99 -10.69 -19.67
N TYR A 92 -11.92 -9.99 -19.31
CA TYR A 92 -10.90 -10.48 -18.39
C TYR A 92 -11.00 -9.90 -16.97
N ALA A 93 -11.52 -8.68 -16.80
CA ALA A 93 -11.56 -8.03 -15.49
C ALA A 93 -12.63 -8.66 -14.58
N THR A 94 -12.22 -9.22 -13.43
CA THR A 94 -13.16 -9.60 -12.37
C THR A 94 -13.40 -8.40 -11.45
N ARG A 95 -14.59 -8.30 -10.83
CA ARG A 95 -14.88 -7.22 -9.87
C ARG A 95 -13.92 -7.20 -8.68
N HIS A 96 -13.49 -8.38 -8.22
CA HIS A 96 -12.47 -8.50 -7.17
C HIS A 96 -11.13 -7.88 -7.58
N ASN A 97 -10.61 -8.29 -8.74
CA ASN A 97 -9.34 -7.78 -9.26
C ASN A 97 -9.41 -6.29 -9.58
N TYR A 98 -10.55 -5.82 -10.09
CA TYR A 98 -10.78 -4.40 -10.33
C TYR A 98 -10.73 -3.58 -9.03
N ASN A 99 -11.32 -4.08 -7.94
CA ASN A 99 -11.30 -3.38 -6.65
C ASN A 99 -9.91 -3.37 -6.03
N LEU A 100 -9.17 -4.49 -6.13
CA LEU A 100 -7.77 -4.56 -5.70
C LEU A 100 -6.88 -3.59 -6.48
N VAL A 101 -7.02 -3.55 -7.81
CA VAL A 101 -6.29 -2.60 -8.68
C VAL A 101 -6.64 -1.17 -8.31
N SER A 102 -7.91 -0.88 -8.06
CA SER A 102 -8.37 0.46 -7.65
C SER A 102 -7.72 0.90 -6.34
N LEU A 103 -7.59 -0.01 -5.37
CA LEU A 103 -6.89 0.24 -4.11
C LEU A 103 -5.40 0.53 -4.34
N LEU A 104 -4.72 -0.28 -5.15
CA LEU A 104 -3.27 -0.15 -5.36
C LEU A 104 -2.92 1.08 -6.21
N LEU A 105 -3.80 1.46 -7.14
CA LEU A 105 -3.71 2.74 -7.84
C LEU A 105 -3.92 3.92 -6.90
N ASP A 106 -4.91 3.86 -6.02
CA ASP A 106 -5.11 4.90 -5.02
C ASP A 106 -3.88 5.01 -4.10
N ALA A 107 -3.31 3.88 -3.64
CA ALA A 107 -2.11 3.87 -2.81
C ALA A 107 -0.89 4.51 -3.50
N ASN A 108 -0.72 4.27 -4.81
CA ASN A 108 0.43 4.76 -5.57
C ASN A 108 0.27 6.20 -6.07
N LEU A 109 -0.92 6.54 -6.59
CA LEU A 109 -1.14 7.77 -7.35
C LEU A 109 -1.79 8.87 -6.52
N ASN A 110 -2.68 8.53 -5.57
CA ASN A 110 -3.40 9.55 -4.81
C ASN A 110 -2.54 10.13 -3.67
N LYS A 111 -2.14 11.39 -3.85
CA LYS A 111 -1.28 12.16 -2.94
C LYS A 111 -2.03 12.87 -1.80
N ALA A 112 -3.35 12.68 -1.70
CA ALA A 112 -4.13 13.21 -0.57
C ALA A 112 -3.65 12.60 0.76
N PRO A 113 -3.76 13.32 1.88
CA PRO A 113 -3.45 12.76 3.19
C PRO A 113 -4.28 11.52 3.50
N MET A 114 -3.66 10.53 4.15
CA MET A 114 -4.37 9.35 4.63
C MET A 114 -5.28 9.72 5.80
N ASN A 115 -6.51 9.18 5.81
CA ASN A 115 -7.49 9.32 6.89
C ASN A 115 -8.18 7.95 7.16
N PHE A 116 -9.03 7.87 8.19
CA PHE A 116 -9.72 6.63 8.53
C PHE A 116 -10.71 6.17 7.46
N GLU A 117 -11.40 7.08 6.80
CA GLU A 117 -12.34 6.72 5.72
C GLU A 117 -11.61 6.03 4.56
N ARG A 118 -10.52 6.60 4.08
CA ARG A 118 -9.68 6.04 3.02
C ARG A 118 -9.08 4.70 3.45
N LEU A 119 -8.56 4.61 4.66
CA LEU A 119 -8.01 3.36 5.20
C LEU A 119 -9.07 2.25 5.32
N HIS A 120 -10.26 2.58 5.81
CA HIS A 120 -11.37 1.64 5.90
C HIS A 120 -11.91 1.25 4.52
N GLY A 121 -11.92 2.18 3.55
CA GLY A 121 -12.23 1.91 2.15
C GLY A 121 -11.26 0.91 1.54
N TRP A 122 -9.95 1.07 1.80
CA TRP A 122 -8.93 0.10 1.40
C TRP A 122 -9.18 -1.27 2.01
N HIS A 123 -9.40 -1.33 3.32
CA HIS A 123 -9.70 -2.59 4.01
C HIS A 123 -10.98 -3.25 3.46
N ASN A 124 -12.01 -2.48 3.13
CA ASN A 124 -13.22 -3.04 2.53
C ASN A 124 -12.94 -3.65 1.15
N ALA A 125 -12.16 -2.97 0.31
CA ALA A 125 -11.83 -3.46 -1.03
C ALA A 125 -11.01 -4.77 -1.00
N LEU A 126 -10.06 -4.90 -0.06
CA LEU A 126 -9.30 -6.14 0.13
C LEU A 126 -10.20 -7.32 0.50
N PHE A 127 -11.17 -7.10 1.38
CA PHE A 127 -11.96 -8.18 1.98
C PHE A 127 -13.38 -8.32 1.40
N GLU A 128 -13.77 -7.57 0.37
CA GLU A 128 -15.12 -7.63 -0.22
C GLU A 128 -15.48 -9.05 -0.65
N TYR A 129 -14.50 -9.78 -1.20
CA TYR A 129 -14.63 -11.15 -1.73
C TYR A 129 -13.95 -12.21 -0.87
N SER A 130 -13.20 -11.80 0.15
CA SER A 130 -12.62 -12.69 1.15
C SER A 130 -13.72 -13.16 2.11
N GLN A 131 -14.41 -14.23 1.74
CA GLN A 131 -15.24 -14.99 2.66
C GLN A 131 -14.43 -16.19 3.13
N SER A 132 -13.72 -16.05 4.25
CA SER A 132 -13.34 -17.24 5.01
C SER A 132 -14.63 -17.93 5.43
N LYS A 133 -14.87 -19.15 4.93
CA LYS A 133 -16.04 -19.96 5.29
C LYS A 133 -16.17 -20.19 6.80
N ASN A 134 -15.06 -20.05 7.53
CA ASN A 134 -14.96 -20.38 8.94
C ASN A 134 -14.92 -19.14 9.85
N HIS A 135 -14.57 -17.95 9.33
CA HIS A 135 -14.43 -16.73 10.13
C HIS A 135 -14.90 -15.49 9.36
N LYS A 136 -15.91 -14.80 9.87
CA LYS A 136 -16.44 -13.59 9.25
C LYS A 136 -15.52 -12.40 9.58
N ILE A 137 -14.88 -11.83 8.56
CA ILE A 137 -14.00 -10.67 8.74
C ILE A 137 -14.85 -9.41 8.95
N LYS A 138 -14.56 -8.69 10.02
CA LYS A 138 -15.12 -7.36 10.30
C LYS A 138 -14.45 -6.34 9.37
N ARG A 139 -15.15 -5.88 8.34
CA ARG A 139 -14.60 -4.97 7.30
C ARG A 139 -14.82 -3.50 7.64
N ALA A 140 -13.96 -2.63 7.08
CA ALA A 140 -14.05 -1.17 7.18
C ALA A 140 -14.13 -0.64 8.62
N LYS A 141 -13.52 -1.36 9.55
CA LYS A 141 -13.41 -0.93 10.95
C LYS A 141 -12.17 -1.55 11.58
N PHE A 142 -11.71 -0.93 12.66
CA PHE A 142 -10.70 -1.55 13.50
C PHE A 142 -11.26 -2.82 14.14
N ARG A 143 -10.36 -3.76 14.41
CA ARG A 143 -10.69 -4.98 15.12
C ARG A 143 -11.07 -4.67 16.57
N ASP A 144 -11.94 -5.50 17.10
CA ASP A 144 -12.43 -5.48 18.48
C ASP A 144 -12.02 -6.75 19.25
N ASP A 145 -11.24 -7.64 18.62
CA ASP A 145 -10.71 -8.87 19.17
C ASP A 145 -9.19 -8.82 19.34
N GLU A 146 -8.67 -9.77 20.12
CA GLU A 146 -7.24 -9.97 20.29
C GLU A 146 -6.62 -10.54 19.01
N MET A 147 -5.39 -10.16 18.73
CA MET A 147 -4.68 -10.56 17.51
C MET A 147 -3.23 -10.89 17.86
N SER A 148 -2.70 -11.96 17.28
CA SER A 148 -1.30 -12.38 17.41
C SER A 148 -0.65 -12.46 16.04
N VAL A 149 0.62 -12.06 15.96
CA VAL A 149 1.45 -12.23 14.76
C VAL A 149 2.20 -13.55 14.86
N VAL A 150 2.06 -14.37 13.82
CA VAL A 150 2.45 -15.79 13.82
C VAL A 150 3.22 -16.14 12.55
N SER A 151 4.08 -17.16 12.61
CA SER A 151 4.91 -17.60 11.48
C SER A 151 4.14 -18.29 10.35
N ALA A 152 3.05 -19.00 10.67
CA ALA A 152 2.24 -19.71 9.68
C ALA A 152 0.85 -20.13 10.22
N PRO A 153 -0.12 -20.45 9.34
CA PRO A 153 -1.42 -21.00 9.72
C PRO A 153 -1.43 -22.49 10.14
N SER A 154 -0.30 -23.21 10.05
CA SER A 154 -0.24 -24.66 10.25
C SER A 154 -0.10 -25.08 11.71
N LYS A 155 -0.14 -26.41 11.98
CA LYS A 155 -0.24 -27.04 13.31
C LYS A 155 0.85 -26.64 14.34
N ASN A 156 1.93 -26.00 13.94
CA ASN A 156 3.00 -25.51 14.83
C ASN A 156 3.06 -23.99 14.81
N ARG A 157 1.98 -23.35 15.25
CA ARG A 157 1.86 -21.88 15.28
C ARG A 157 2.75 -21.30 16.38
N GLN A 158 3.93 -20.80 16.01
CA GLN A 158 4.73 -19.97 16.90
C GLN A 158 4.11 -18.56 16.92
N ILE A 159 3.68 -18.12 18.10
CA ILE A 159 3.31 -16.72 18.33
C ILE A 159 4.62 -15.94 18.43
N HIS A 160 4.83 -15.02 17.50
CA HIS A 160 5.95 -14.08 17.60
C HIS A 160 5.60 -13.00 18.61
N TYR A 161 4.46 -12.33 18.46
CA TYR A 161 4.02 -11.32 19.41
C TYR A 161 2.52 -11.06 19.37
N GLU A 162 2.00 -10.56 20.48
CA GLU A 162 0.64 -10.04 20.59
C GLU A 162 0.57 -8.63 20.01
N ALA A 163 -0.48 -8.38 19.24
CA ALA A 163 -0.77 -7.06 18.71
C ALA A 163 -1.23 -6.09 19.83
N LEU A 164 -1.50 -4.84 19.46
CA LEU A 164 -2.10 -3.87 20.38
C LEU A 164 -3.44 -4.38 20.96
N PRO A 165 -3.78 -4.14 22.24
CA PRO A 165 -5.15 -4.35 22.71
C PRO A 165 -6.14 -3.62 21.81
N ALA A 166 -7.26 -4.26 21.49
CA ALA A 166 -8.23 -3.75 20.51
C ALA A 166 -8.68 -2.31 20.83
N GLU A 167 -8.94 -2.03 22.12
CA GLU A 167 -9.34 -0.71 22.65
C GLU A 167 -8.32 0.40 22.34
N ARG A 168 -7.05 0.06 22.13
CA ARG A 168 -6.00 1.03 21.83
C ARG A 168 -5.81 1.28 20.34
N VAL A 169 -6.29 0.39 19.47
CA VAL A 169 -5.96 0.40 18.04
C VAL A 169 -6.35 1.73 17.39
N GLU A 170 -7.57 2.21 17.63
CA GLU A 170 -8.03 3.45 16.99
C GLU A 170 -7.17 4.65 17.39
N ASN A 171 -6.87 4.82 18.68
CA ASN A 171 -6.06 5.95 19.15
C ASN A 171 -4.63 5.89 18.61
N GLU A 172 -4.01 4.71 18.60
CA GLU A 172 -2.67 4.52 18.04
C GLU A 172 -2.65 4.77 16.53
N MET A 173 -3.69 4.35 15.80
CA MET A 173 -3.83 4.63 14.37
C MET A 173 -4.02 6.13 14.10
N ARG A 174 -4.77 6.85 14.95
CA ARG A 174 -4.90 8.30 14.87
C ARG A 174 -3.55 8.99 15.05
N ASN A 175 -2.76 8.55 16.03
CA ASN A 175 -1.41 9.03 16.27
C ASN A 175 -0.48 8.75 15.07
N PHE A 176 -0.56 7.54 14.52
CA PHE A 176 0.20 7.14 13.34
C PHE A 176 -0.14 7.99 12.10
N LEU A 177 -1.44 8.20 11.82
CA LEU A 177 -1.87 9.04 10.69
C LEU A 177 -1.43 10.50 10.88
N ASN A 178 -1.47 11.01 12.11
CA ASN A 178 -0.93 12.33 12.43
C ASN A 178 0.59 12.41 12.22
N PHE A 179 1.32 11.36 12.60
CA PHE A 179 2.77 11.27 12.42
C PHE A 179 3.17 11.31 10.93
N ILE A 180 2.55 10.50 10.08
CA ILE A 180 2.85 10.49 8.64
C ILE A 180 2.48 11.83 7.98
N ARG A 181 1.35 12.44 8.38
CA ARG A 181 0.93 13.77 7.90
C ARG A 181 1.95 14.86 8.23
N LYS A 182 2.43 14.90 9.49
CA LYS A 182 3.44 15.88 9.93
C LYS A 182 4.76 15.73 9.18
N ARG A 183 5.20 14.50 8.87
CA ARG A 183 6.44 14.26 8.12
C ARG A 183 6.33 14.58 6.63
N LEU A 184 5.16 14.40 6.01
CA LEU A 184 4.92 14.80 4.62
C LEU A 184 4.91 16.33 4.45
N CYS A 185 4.40 17.07 5.44
CA CYS A 185 4.39 18.53 5.42
C CYS A 185 5.80 19.13 5.56
N LYS A 186 6.69 18.53 6.38
CA LYS A 186 8.08 18.99 6.52
C LYS A 186 8.92 18.86 5.24
N LYS A 187 8.66 17.89 4.37
CA LYS A 187 9.32 17.79 3.04
C LYS A 187 8.86 18.88 2.06
N ARG A 188 7.71 19.53 2.28
CA ARG A 188 7.16 20.57 1.39
C ARG A 188 7.68 21.98 1.70
N LEU A 189 8.24 22.22 2.88
CA LEU A 189 8.78 23.54 3.26
C LEU A 189 10.11 23.92 2.58
N SER A 190 10.63 23.09 1.67
CA SER A 190 11.78 23.41 0.80
C SER A 190 11.37 23.91 -0.61
N ALA A 191 10.09 24.14 -0.85
CA ALA A 191 9.58 24.83 -2.04
C ALA A 191 8.49 25.83 -1.62
N PRO A 192 8.38 27.03 -2.23
CA PRO A 192 7.43 28.05 -1.78
C PRO A 192 5.99 27.52 -1.85
N LEU A 193 5.28 27.70 -0.74
CA LEU A 193 3.89 27.28 -0.53
C LEU A 193 2.93 28.03 -1.46
N VAL A 194 2.05 27.28 -2.12
CA VAL A 194 0.67 27.72 -2.37
C VAL A 194 -0.23 26.65 -1.75
N CYS A 195 -0.91 27.03 -0.67
CA CYS A 195 -2.08 26.32 -0.14
C CYS A 195 -3.31 26.74 -0.93
#